data_AF-A0A2H0Z397-F1
#
_entry.id   AF-A0A2H0Z397-F1
#
_cell.length_a   1.000
_cell.length_b   1.000
_cell.length_c   1.000
_cell.angle_alpha   90.00
_cell.angle_beta   90.00
_cell.angle_gamma   90.00
#
_symmetry.space_group_name_H-M   'P 1'
#
loop_
_entity.id
_entity.type
_entity.pdbx_description
1 polymer ?
#
loop_
_entity_poly.entity_id
_entity_poly.type
_entity_poly.pdbx_seq_one_letter_code
_entity_poly.pdbx_strand_id
1 'polypeptide(L)'
;MPEDCKIALFSGGLDSLAGVIDLLHNSKSEIWLASHQSGSTKTKGVQRKLFAALNERYPGRCQHYKYQCGLTIEQASDEPQRTRPFLYFSTAFVLAAEYKQKEITVFEKGITSINFPETEDLINSRSSRTTHPKTIALLEKLFSAIIREPFKIQHPYLLKTKTDIVEILKTYNRLDLLDSSVSCSGTRKNMSGFSHCGACNQCIDRIYATYAAEVEKYDDNGIYRFSFLKEDLEEPHLIKLLNEYIRLAHTFKCQDIESFYLGREMEVLDAVEFMKGERDEDKIEAIFTMCRKHADQIEKAGNRMRKQYDSIFIPNRPLSFFSLVLGKKEYQKEPEEISKEAMVRQEIPIRRLKAILIENLKELIAAGRITEGMNETKREPVLSKIVTPYIERKYILTPSQKHTIQQYLLRGDIQLKKQKGGFTVVDGYIRR
;
A
#
# COMPACT_ATOMS: atom_id res chain seq x y z
N MET A 1 -32.49 -11.88 -23.54
CA MET A 1 -31.48 -11.45 -22.54
C MET A 1 -31.05 -12.71 -21.81
N PRO A 2 -29.75 -12.99 -21.61
CA PRO A 2 -29.37 -14.15 -20.82
C PRO A 2 -29.96 -14.00 -19.42
N GLU A 3 -30.86 -14.90 -19.04
CA GLU A 3 -31.58 -14.85 -17.75
C GLU A 3 -30.64 -15.15 -16.56
N ASP A 4 -29.47 -15.74 -16.82
CA ASP A 4 -28.46 -16.12 -15.83
C ASP A 4 -27.07 -15.64 -16.26
N CYS A 5 -26.78 -14.35 -16.02
CA CYS A 5 -25.45 -13.77 -16.22
C CYS A 5 -24.91 -13.17 -14.92
N LYS A 6 -23.60 -13.31 -14.69
CA LYS A 6 -22.90 -12.73 -13.54
C LYS A 6 -21.92 -11.69 -14.02
N ILE A 7 -22.02 -10.48 -13.48
CA ILE A 7 -21.11 -9.39 -13.83
C ILE A 7 -19.97 -9.35 -12.81
N ALA A 8 -18.74 -9.44 -13.29
CA ALA A 8 -17.53 -9.43 -12.48
C ALA A 8 -16.58 -8.31 -12.91
N LEU A 9 -16.05 -7.56 -11.94
CA LEU A 9 -14.97 -6.62 -12.20
C LEU A 9 -13.70 -7.39 -12.59
N PHE A 10 -13.16 -7.10 -13.77
CA PHE A 10 -12.02 -7.79 -14.36
C PHE A 10 -10.82 -6.87 -14.64
N SER A 11 -9.89 -6.75 -13.67
CA SER A 11 -8.79 -5.79 -13.75
C SER A 11 -7.64 -6.25 -14.64
N GLY A 12 -7.54 -7.56 -14.88
CA GLY A 12 -6.38 -8.23 -15.47
C GLY A 12 -5.33 -8.66 -14.43
N GLY A 13 -5.64 -8.49 -13.14
CA GLY A 13 -4.84 -9.01 -12.04
C GLY A 13 -5.21 -10.43 -11.64
N LEU A 14 -4.30 -11.07 -10.91
CA LEU A 14 -4.41 -12.47 -10.46
C LEU A 14 -5.74 -12.76 -9.74
N ASP A 15 -6.14 -11.86 -8.84
CA ASP A 15 -7.32 -12.04 -7.98
C ASP A 15 -8.60 -12.05 -8.82
N SER A 16 -8.72 -11.12 -9.77
CA SER A 16 -9.83 -11.10 -10.73
C SER A 16 -9.82 -12.28 -11.70
N LEU A 17 -8.64 -12.76 -12.11
CA LEU A 17 -8.52 -13.94 -12.98
C LEU A 17 -8.98 -15.21 -12.26
N ALA A 18 -8.48 -15.45 -11.05
CA ALA A 18 -8.87 -16.57 -10.22
C ALA A 18 -10.37 -16.52 -9.90
N GLY A 19 -10.90 -15.34 -9.57
CA GLY A 19 -12.33 -15.13 -9.33
C GLY A 19 -13.22 -15.49 -10.51
N VAL A 20 -12.82 -15.12 -11.72
CA VAL A 20 -13.56 -15.49 -12.94
C VAL A 20 -13.49 -16.99 -13.18
N ILE A 21 -12.33 -17.62 -13.01
CA ILE A 21 -12.17 -19.08 -13.14
C ILE A 21 -13.03 -19.82 -12.11
N ASP A 22 -13.04 -19.33 -10.87
CA ASP A 22 -13.85 -19.85 -9.77
C ASP A 22 -15.35 -19.79 -10.10
N LEU A 23 -15.83 -18.66 -10.64
CA LEU A 23 -17.21 -18.54 -11.12
C LEU A 23 -17.52 -19.50 -12.28
N LEU A 24 -16.59 -19.66 -13.23
CA LEU A 24 -16.78 -20.53 -14.40
C LEU A 24 -16.91 -22.01 -14.03
N HIS A 25 -16.22 -22.45 -12.98
CA HIS A 25 -16.30 -23.83 -12.48
C HIS A 25 -17.49 -24.06 -11.54
N ASN A 26 -17.89 -23.07 -10.76
CA ASN A 26 -18.94 -23.22 -9.75
C ASN A 26 -20.33 -22.71 -10.17
N SER A 27 -20.48 -22.17 -11.38
CA SER A 27 -21.77 -21.74 -11.91
C SER A 27 -21.91 -22.13 -13.39
N LYS A 28 -23.17 -22.23 -13.85
CA LYS A 28 -23.50 -22.40 -15.27
C LYS A 28 -23.76 -21.07 -16.00
N SER A 29 -23.88 -19.98 -15.24
CA SER A 29 -24.11 -18.62 -15.71
C SER A 29 -23.06 -18.17 -16.73
N GLU A 30 -23.47 -17.30 -17.65
CA GLU A 30 -22.52 -16.55 -18.48
C GLU A 30 -21.82 -15.49 -17.62
N ILE A 31 -20.50 -15.32 -17.77
CA ILE A 31 -19.72 -14.39 -16.95
C ILE A 31 -19.37 -13.15 -17.78
N TRP A 32 -19.87 -12.00 -17.35
CA TRP A 32 -19.64 -10.72 -18.00
C TRP A 32 -18.54 -9.96 -17.28
N LEU A 33 -17.42 -9.80 -17.96
CA LEU A 33 -16.24 -9.13 -17.46
C LEU A 33 -16.36 -7.63 -17.74
N ALA A 34 -16.40 -6.82 -16.68
CA ALA A 34 -16.36 -5.36 -16.80
C ALA A 34 -14.93 -4.88 -16.50
N SER A 35 -14.29 -4.21 -17.47
CA SER A 35 -12.94 -3.67 -17.31
C SER A 35 -12.89 -2.17 -17.56
N HIS A 36 -12.26 -1.45 -16.63
CA HIS A 36 -11.80 -0.08 -16.87
C HIS A 36 -10.48 -0.10 -17.64
N GLN A 37 -10.38 0.78 -18.63
CA GLN A 37 -9.18 0.97 -19.43
C GLN A 37 -8.79 2.46 -19.46
N SER A 38 -7.80 2.85 -18.66
CA SER A 38 -7.09 4.12 -18.87
C SER A 38 -6.09 3.99 -20.02
N GLY A 39 -5.51 5.10 -20.47
CA GLY A 39 -4.62 5.18 -21.64
C GLY A 39 -3.36 4.27 -21.64
N SER A 40 -3.11 3.48 -20.60
CA SER A 40 -2.02 2.50 -20.58
C SER A 40 -2.27 1.34 -21.54
N THR A 41 -1.48 1.25 -22.61
CA THR A 41 -1.51 0.15 -23.59
C THR A 41 -1.23 -1.22 -22.96
N LYS A 42 -0.41 -1.27 -21.90
CA LYS A 42 -0.08 -2.50 -21.17
C LYS A 42 -1.31 -3.17 -20.54
N THR A 43 -2.09 -2.43 -19.75
CA THR A 43 -3.30 -2.97 -19.09
C THR A 43 -4.32 -3.48 -20.10
N LYS A 44 -4.53 -2.73 -21.20
CA LYS A 44 -5.39 -3.17 -22.31
C LYS A 44 -4.89 -4.49 -22.93
N GLY A 45 -3.58 -4.60 -23.14
CA GLY A 45 -2.94 -5.81 -23.67
C GLY A 45 -3.11 -7.03 -22.75
N VAL A 46 -2.90 -6.85 -21.44
CA VAL A 46 -3.08 -7.91 -20.43
C VAL A 46 -4.52 -8.40 -20.40
N GLN A 47 -5.49 -7.49 -20.26
CA GLN A 47 -6.90 -7.85 -20.23
C GLN A 47 -7.34 -8.60 -21.50
N ARG A 48 -6.86 -8.16 -22.68
CA ARG A 48 -7.14 -8.84 -23.95
C ARG A 48 -6.54 -10.26 -23.99
N LYS A 49 -5.29 -10.43 -23.57
CA LYS A 49 -4.63 -11.74 -23.53
C LYS A 49 -5.36 -12.71 -22.59
N LEU A 50 -5.68 -12.26 -21.38
CA LEU A 50 -6.40 -13.08 -20.41
C LEU A 50 -7.81 -13.43 -20.90
N PHE A 51 -8.55 -12.47 -21.47
CA PHE A 51 -9.87 -12.77 -22.03
C PHE A 51 -9.79 -13.81 -23.17
N ALA A 52 -8.81 -13.69 -24.07
CA ALA A 52 -8.60 -14.69 -25.12
C ALA A 52 -8.32 -16.08 -24.53
N ALA A 53 -7.45 -16.16 -23.52
CA ALA A 53 -7.12 -17.42 -22.86
C ALA A 53 -8.30 -18.03 -22.08
N LEU A 54 -9.15 -17.18 -21.47
CA LEU A 54 -10.40 -17.60 -20.84
C LEU A 54 -11.39 -18.13 -21.89
N ASN A 55 -11.58 -17.43 -23.01
CA ASN A 55 -12.52 -17.85 -24.05
C ASN A 55 -12.04 -19.14 -24.77
N GLU A 56 -10.74 -19.35 -24.90
CA GLU A 56 -10.17 -20.61 -25.39
C GLU A 56 -10.51 -21.79 -24.46
N ARG A 57 -10.38 -21.60 -23.14
CA ARG A 57 -10.60 -22.65 -22.13
C ARG A 57 -12.07 -22.85 -21.75
N TYR A 58 -12.89 -21.81 -21.93
CA TYR A 58 -14.30 -21.77 -21.59
C TYR A 58 -15.11 -21.11 -22.72
N PRO A 59 -15.22 -21.76 -23.90
CA PRO A 59 -15.84 -21.14 -25.08
C PRO A 59 -17.28 -20.71 -24.82
N GLY A 60 -17.61 -19.47 -25.17
CA GLY A 60 -18.97 -18.92 -25.06
C GLY A 60 -19.46 -18.70 -23.63
N ARG A 61 -18.60 -18.87 -22.62
CA ARG A 61 -18.97 -18.64 -21.20
C ARG A 61 -18.61 -17.25 -20.69
N CYS A 62 -17.87 -16.46 -21.46
CA CYS A 62 -17.44 -15.11 -21.07
C CYS A 62 -17.74 -14.05 -22.13
N GLN A 63 -18.17 -12.86 -21.68
CA GLN A 63 -18.21 -11.64 -22.48
C GLN A 63 -17.33 -10.57 -21.85
N HIS A 64 -16.69 -9.72 -22.65
CA HIS A 64 -15.77 -8.69 -22.13
C HIS A 64 -16.14 -7.28 -22.55
N TYR A 65 -16.72 -6.54 -21.60
CA TYR A 65 -17.10 -5.14 -21.71
C TYR A 65 -15.94 -4.25 -21.25
N LYS A 66 -15.45 -3.41 -22.17
CA LYS A 66 -14.26 -2.57 -21.98
C LYS A 66 -14.65 -1.11 -22.02
N TYR A 67 -14.43 -0.40 -20.92
CA TYR A 67 -14.76 1.02 -20.78
C TYR A 67 -13.49 1.85 -20.81
N GLN A 68 -13.29 2.58 -21.91
CA GLN A 68 -12.17 3.52 -22.02
C GLN A 68 -12.51 4.82 -21.30
N CYS A 69 -11.86 5.06 -20.17
CA CYS A 69 -12.06 6.27 -19.38
C CYS A 69 -10.70 6.85 -18.97
N GLY A 70 -10.39 8.05 -19.43
CA GLY A 70 -9.16 8.78 -19.12
C GLY A 70 -9.32 10.27 -19.35
N LEU A 71 -8.43 11.06 -18.75
CA LEU A 71 -8.37 12.51 -18.96
C LEU A 71 -7.86 12.78 -20.38
N THR A 72 -8.57 13.62 -21.13
CA THR A 72 -8.30 13.90 -22.56
C THR A 72 -7.59 15.23 -22.79
N ILE A 73 -7.51 16.12 -21.78
CA ILE A 73 -7.17 17.54 -22.02
C ILE A 73 -6.01 18.02 -21.14
N GLU A 74 -5.95 17.66 -19.85
CA GLU A 74 -4.88 18.12 -18.94
C GLU A 74 -4.35 16.97 -18.08
N GLN A 75 -3.03 16.93 -17.89
CA GLN A 75 -2.44 16.12 -16.83
C GLN A 75 -2.78 16.79 -15.50
N ALA A 76 -3.43 16.05 -14.60
CA ALA A 76 -3.69 16.54 -13.26
C ALA A 76 -2.36 16.92 -12.58
N SER A 77 -2.35 18.07 -11.89
CA SER A 77 -1.22 18.52 -11.07
C SER A 77 -0.91 17.57 -9.92
N ASP A 78 -1.88 16.71 -9.57
CA ASP A 78 -1.80 15.74 -8.50
C ASP A 78 -1.98 14.30 -9.06
N GLU A 79 -1.14 13.37 -8.59
CA GLU A 79 -1.11 11.97 -9.04
C GLU A 79 -2.14 10.97 -8.44
N PRO A 80 -2.90 11.24 -7.36
CA PRO A 80 -3.60 10.20 -6.62
C PRO A 80 -4.76 9.60 -7.41
N GLN A 81 -4.70 8.28 -7.63
CA GLN A 81 -5.73 7.50 -8.34
C GLN A 81 -6.88 7.07 -7.41
N ARG A 82 -7.20 7.87 -6.39
CA ARG A 82 -8.11 7.49 -5.28
C ARG A 82 -9.54 7.23 -5.73
N THR A 83 -10.01 7.93 -6.76
CA THR A 83 -11.36 7.77 -7.33
C THR A 83 -11.43 6.73 -8.44
N ARG A 84 -10.30 6.15 -8.86
CA ARG A 84 -10.28 5.10 -9.90
C ARG A 84 -11.12 3.87 -9.53
N PRO A 85 -11.09 3.35 -8.29
CA PRO A 85 -11.97 2.26 -7.89
C PRO A 85 -13.45 2.62 -8.01
N PHE A 86 -13.83 3.84 -7.60
CA PHE A 86 -15.20 4.33 -7.73
C PHE A 86 -15.66 4.28 -9.19
N LEU A 87 -14.88 4.89 -10.10
CA LEU A 87 -15.15 4.84 -11.54
C LEU A 87 -15.30 3.38 -12.03
N TYR A 88 -14.45 2.50 -11.55
CA TYR A 88 -14.46 1.11 -11.97
C TYR A 88 -15.74 0.37 -11.53
N PHE A 89 -16.14 0.52 -10.26
CA PHE A 89 -17.42 0.02 -9.77
C PHE A 89 -18.60 0.62 -10.54
N SER A 90 -18.56 1.93 -10.85
CA SER A 90 -19.61 2.58 -11.64
C SER A 90 -19.76 1.96 -13.03
N THR A 91 -18.67 1.57 -13.70
CA THR A 91 -18.77 0.92 -15.03
C THR A 91 -19.46 -0.44 -14.96
N ALA A 92 -19.15 -1.25 -13.95
CA ALA A 92 -19.83 -2.54 -13.72
C ALA A 92 -21.29 -2.35 -13.30
N PHE A 93 -21.57 -1.34 -12.47
CA PHE A 93 -22.92 -0.98 -12.05
C PHE A 93 -23.79 -0.54 -13.22
N VAL A 94 -23.30 0.32 -14.13
CA VAL A 94 -24.06 0.73 -15.32
C VAL A 94 -24.39 -0.47 -16.20
N LEU A 95 -23.44 -1.37 -16.41
CA LEU A 95 -23.68 -2.62 -17.12
C LEU A 95 -24.75 -3.46 -16.42
N ALA A 96 -24.69 -3.59 -15.09
CA ALA A 96 -25.68 -4.35 -14.34
C ALA A 96 -27.07 -3.73 -14.43
N ALA A 97 -27.19 -2.41 -14.24
CA ALA A 97 -28.45 -1.68 -14.29
C ALA A 97 -29.12 -1.77 -15.67
N GLU A 98 -28.36 -1.58 -16.75
CA GLU A 98 -28.87 -1.66 -18.13
C GLU A 98 -29.49 -3.04 -18.43
N TYR A 99 -28.87 -4.10 -17.91
CA TYR A 99 -29.31 -5.48 -18.12
C TYR A 99 -30.12 -6.05 -16.94
N LYS A 100 -30.66 -5.18 -16.08
CA LYS A 100 -31.53 -5.50 -14.94
C LYS A 100 -30.92 -6.51 -13.95
N GLN A 101 -29.60 -6.56 -13.87
CA GLN A 101 -28.88 -7.31 -12.84
C GLN A 101 -28.82 -6.49 -11.55
N LYS A 102 -29.02 -7.17 -10.42
CA LYS A 102 -29.08 -6.53 -9.09
C LYS A 102 -27.79 -6.70 -8.30
N GLU A 103 -26.78 -7.30 -8.91
CA GLU A 103 -25.49 -7.49 -8.27
C GLU A 103 -24.31 -7.45 -9.24
N ILE A 104 -23.15 -7.10 -8.69
CA ILE A 104 -21.83 -7.24 -9.32
C ILE A 104 -20.89 -7.94 -8.36
N THR A 105 -19.86 -8.60 -8.88
CA THR A 105 -18.85 -9.28 -8.06
C THR A 105 -17.49 -8.62 -8.22
N VAL A 106 -16.80 -8.40 -7.10
CA VAL A 106 -15.42 -7.95 -7.06
C VAL A 106 -14.54 -8.99 -6.38
N PHE A 107 -13.31 -9.14 -6.88
CA PHE A 107 -12.33 -10.08 -6.34
C PHE A 107 -11.07 -9.34 -5.91
N GLU A 108 -10.91 -9.17 -4.61
CA GLU A 108 -9.69 -8.72 -3.96
C GLU A 108 -9.53 -9.52 -2.67
N LYS A 109 -8.30 -9.87 -2.31
CA LYS A 109 -8.03 -10.63 -1.07
C LYS A 109 -8.24 -9.78 0.18
N GLY A 110 -8.50 -10.44 1.30
CA GLY A 110 -8.86 -9.78 2.55
C GLY A 110 -7.79 -8.88 3.15
N ILE A 111 -6.53 -9.36 3.20
CA ILE A 111 -5.40 -8.60 3.77
C ILE A 111 -5.28 -7.22 3.10
N THR A 112 -5.45 -7.13 1.78
CA THR A 112 -5.43 -5.86 1.02
C THR A 112 -6.75 -5.10 1.10
N SER A 113 -7.87 -5.78 1.28
CA SER A 113 -9.19 -5.13 1.39
C SER A 113 -9.38 -4.42 2.74
N ILE A 114 -9.00 -5.08 3.84
CA ILE A 114 -8.99 -4.51 5.20
C ILE A 114 -7.86 -3.49 5.31
N ASN A 115 -6.69 -3.82 4.76
CA ASN A 115 -5.56 -2.92 4.61
C ASN A 115 -5.04 -2.41 5.96
N PHE A 116 -4.52 -3.34 6.77
CA PHE A 116 -3.92 -3.04 8.07
C PHE A 116 -2.73 -2.08 7.91
N PRO A 117 -2.65 -0.98 8.68
CA PRO A 117 -1.50 -0.09 8.64
C PRO A 117 -0.28 -0.82 9.21
N GLU A 118 0.71 -1.10 8.36
CA GLU A 118 1.96 -1.76 8.78
C GLU A 118 2.91 -0.76 9.49
N THR A 119 2.87 0.52 9.11
CA THR A 119 3.59 1.65 9.73
C THR A 119 2.87 2.98 9.46
N GLU A 120 3.13 4.02 10.29
CA GLU A 120 2.57 5.36 10.10
C GLU A 120 2.89 5.97 8.72
N ASP A 121 4.00 5.56 8.09
CA ASP A 121 4.40 6.00 6.75
C ASP A 121 3.41 5.55 5.64
N LEU A 122 2.66 4.46 5.89
CA LEU A 122 1.62 3.95 4.98
C LEU A 122 0.25 4.59 5.24
N ILE A 123 0.08 5.41 6.28
CA ILE A 123 -1.17 6.10 6.61
C ILE A 123 -1.51 7.17 5.55
N ASN A 124 -0.55 7.61 4.73
CA ASN A 124 -0.77 8.67 3.73
C ASN A 124 -0.78 8.19 2.26
N SER A 125 -1.77 8.72 1.52
CA SER A 125 -1.95 8.77 0.06
C SER A 125 -2.00 7.50 -0.80
N ARG A 126 -1.39 6.39 -0.39
CA ARG A 126 -1.27 5.16 -1.21
C ARG A 126 -2.05 3.96 -0.65
N SER A 127 -2.59 4.07 0.56
CA SER A 127 -3.32 3.02 1.26
C SER A 127 -4.81 3.11 0.96
N SER A 128 -5.22 2.73 -0.25
CA SER A 128 -6.61 2.83 -0.68
C SER A 128 -7.43 1.62 -0.19
N ARG A 129 -8.39 1.85 0.72
CA ARG A 129 -9.42 0.91 1.17
C ARG A 129 -10.49 0.66 0.09
N THR A 130 -10.07 0.18 -1.08
CA THR A 130 -10.88 0.16 -2.32
C THR A 130 -12.05 -0.82 -2.28
N THR A 131 -11.83 -1.99 -1.67
CA THR A 131 -12.79 -3.10 -1.52
C THR A 131 -13.08 -3.38 -0.04
N HIS A 132 -12.75 -2.41 0.83
CA HIS A 132 -13.03 -2.49 2.26
C HIS A 132 -14.54 -2.63 2.50
N PRO A 133 -15.00 -3.42 3.49
CA PRO A 133 -16.43 -3.63 3.76
C PRO A 133 -17.26 -2.33 3.81
N LYS A 134 -16.76 -1.32 4.54
CA LYS A 134 -17.34 0.04 4.57
C LYS A 134 -17.48 0.69 3.19
N THR A 135 -16.44 0.64 2.35
CA THR A 135 -16.48 1.19 0.98
C THR A 135 -17.51 0.45 0.13
N ILE A 136 -17.55 -0.88 0.21
CA ILE A 136 -18.52 -1.71 -0.50
C ILE A 136 -19.96 -1.36 -0.07
N ALA A 137 -20.23 -1.26 1.24
CA ALA A 137 -21.55 -0.89 1.75
C ALA A 137 -22.00 0.52 1.32
N LEU A 138 -21.08 1.50 1.32
CA LEU A 138 -21.38 2.86 0.84
C LEU A 138 -21.70 2.88 -0.67
N LEU A 139 -21.00 2.06 -1.46
CA LEU A 139 -21.30 1.88 -2.88
C LEU A 139 -22.66 1.19 -3.09
N GLU A 140 -22.96 0.12 -2.35
CA GLU A 140 -24.27 -0.54 -2.38
C GLU A 140 -25.41 0.44 -2.07
N LYS A 141 -25.24 1.27 -1.02
CA LYS A 141 -26.21 2.31 -0.64
C LYS A 141 -26.42 3.32 -1.77
N LEU A 142 -25.34 3.81 -2.36
CA LEU A 142 -25.41 4.75 -3.48
C LEU A 142 -26.11 4.14 -4.70
N PHE A 143 -25.66 2.95 -5.12
CA PHE A 143 -26.20 2.26 -6.30
C PHE A 143 -27.67 1.92 -6.12
N SER A 144 -28.06 1.43 -4.94
CA SER A 144 -29.46 1.16 -4.62
C SER A 144 -30.33 2.42 -4.67
N ALA A 145 -29.82 3.55 -4.20
CA ALA A 145 -30.53 4.82 -4.26
C ALA A 145 -30.73 5.32 -5.71
N ILE A 146 -29.75 5.08 -6.58
CA ILE A 146 -29.82 5.46 -8.01
C ILE A 146 -30.90 4.67 -8.75
N ILE A 147 -30.91 3.33 -8.60
CA ILE A 147 -31.89 2.48 -9.30
C ILE A 147 -33.22 2.32 -8.53
N ARG A 148 -33.31 2.88 -7.31
CA ARG A 148 -34.47 2.76 -6.40
C ARG A 148 -34.87 1.32 -6.09
N GLU A 149 -33.89 0.42 -6.10
CA GLU A 149 -34.04 -1.01 -5.79
C GLU A 149 -32.79 -1.50 -5.04
N PRO A 150 -32.88 -2.58 -4.23
CA PRO A 150 -31.71 -3.15 -3.59
C PRO A 150 -30.66 -3.61 -4.61
N PHE A 151 -29.43 -3.14 -4.46
CA PHE A 151 -28.27 -3.52 -5.28
C PHE A 151 -27.14 -4.05 -4.39
N LYS A 152 -26.47 -5.13 -4.83
CA LYS A 152 -25.43 -5.81 -4.05
C LYS A 152 -24.09 -5.88 -4.76
N ILE A 153 -23.02 -5.84 -3.97
CA ILE A 153 -21.66 -6.04 -4.43
C ILE A 153 -21.10 -7.25 -3.69
N GLN A 154 -21.00 -8.37 -4.39
CA GLN A 154 -20.44 -9.60 -3.82
C GLN A 154 -18.92 -9.49 -3.75
N HIS A 155 -18.36 -9.81 -2.58
CA HIS A 155 -16.91 -9.80 -2.34
C HIS A 155 -16.45 -11.12 -1.72
N PRO A 156 -16.46 -12.23 -2.49
CA PRO A 156 -16.22 -13.58 -1.98
C PRO A 156 -14.79 -13.79 -1.45
N TYR A 157 -13.84 -12.91 -1.78
CA TYR A 157 -12.43 -13.05 -1.42
C TYR A 157 -12.03 -12.23 -0.19
N LEU A 158 -13.00 -11.58 0.48
CA LEU A 158 -12.76 -10.79 1.70
C LEU A 158 -12.03 -11.55 2.81
N LEU A 159 -12.23 -12.87 2.91
CA LEU A 159 -11.62 -13.72 3.93
C LEU A 159 -10.59 -14.69 3.34
N LYS A 160 -10.08 -14.40 2.14
CA LYS A 160 -9.05 -15.20 1.47
C LYS A 160 -7.71 -14.47 1.48
N THR A 161 -6.63 -15.24 1.55
CA THR A 161 -5.25 -14.76 1.37
C THR A 161 -4.83 -14.82 -0.10
N LYS A 162 -3.70 -14.20 -0.47
CA LYS A 162 -3.17 -14.33 -1.83
C LYS A 162 -2.84 -15.79 -2.18
N THR A 163 -2.32 -16.56 -1.21
CA THR A 163 -2.06 -18.00 -1.40
C THR A 163 -3.36 -18.74 -1.70
N ASP A 164 -4.47 -18.42 -1.02
CA ASP A 164 -5.77 -19.04 -1.33
C ASP A 164 -6.21 -18.75 -2.76
N ILE A 165 -5.91 -17.56 -3.28
CA ILE A 165 -6.20 -17.19 -4.67
C ILE A 165 -5.36 -18.01 -5.65
N VAL A 166 -4.09 -18.26 -5.33
CA VAL A 166 -3.21 -19.12 -6.14
C VAL A 166 -3.67 -20.58 -6.09
N GLU A 167 -4.10 -21.06 -4.93
CA GLU A 167 -4.64 -22.41 -4.73
C GLU A 167 -5.92 -22.65 -5.53
N ILE A 168 -6.72 -21.61 -5.83
CA ILE A 168 -7.88 -21.72 -6.73
C ILE A 168 -7.43 -22.08 -8.16
N LEU A 169 -6.40 -21.40 -8.68
CA LEU A 169 -5.84 -21.75 -9.99
C LEU A 169 -5.28 -23.17 -10.00
N LYS A 170 -4.62 -23.59 -8.92
CA LYS A 170 -4.11 -24.97 -8.77
C LYS A 170 -5.24 -26.00 -8.77
N THR A 171 -6.28 -25.75 -7.96
CA THR A 171 -7.45 -26.62 -7.82
C THR A 171 -8.14 -26.86 -9.17
N TYR A 172 -8.29 -25.81 -9.98
CA TYR A 172 -8.93 -25.90 -11.29
C TYR A 172 -7.98 -26.23 -12.44
N ASN A 173 -6.72 -26.59 -12.14
CA ASN A 173 -5.68 -26.88 -13.11
C ASN A 173 -5.54 -25.76 -14.17
N ARG A 174 -5.37 -24.53 -13.68
CA ARG A 174 -5.24 -23.28 -14.45
C ARG A 174 -3.99 -22.46 -14.09
N LEU A 175 -2.97 -23.13 -13.55
CA LEU A 175 -1.68 -22.49 -13.22
C LEU A 175 -0.93 -21.98 -14.46
N ASP A 176 -1.25 -22.51 -15.65
CA ASP A 176 -0.77 -22.03 -16.94
C ASP A 176 -1.17 -20.57 -17.23
N LEU A 177 -2.17 -20.03 -16.54
CA LEU A 177 -2.59 -18.63 -16.68
C LEU A 177 -1.95 -17.68 -15.65
N LEU A 178 -1.16 -18.21 -14.71
CA LEU A 178 -0.60 -17.44 -13.60
C LEU A 178 0.26 -16.29 -14.13
N ASP A 179 1.26 -16.57 -14.97
CA ASP A 179 2.21 -15.61 -15.54
C ASP A 179 1.58 -14.52 -16.43
N SER A 180 0.37 -14.79 -16.93
CA SER A 180 -0.37 -13.92 -17.84
C SER A 180 -1.13 -12.82 -17.10
N SER A 181 -1.29 -12.96 -15.78
CA SER A 181 -1.93 -11.97 -14.90
C SER A 181 -0.93 -10.97 -14.33
N VAL A 182 -1.39 -9.77 -13.96
CA VAL A 182 -0.52 -8.71 -13.40
C VAL A 182 -1.00 -8.24 -12.03
N SER A 183 -0.22 -8.53 -10.99
CA SER A 183 -0.47 -8.05 -9.62
C SER A 183 0.26 -6.74 -9.30
N CYS A 184 1.29 -6.39 -10.06
CA CYS A 184 2.17 -5.25 -9.78
C CYS A 184 1.42 -3.91 -9.66
N SER A 185 1.67 -3.13 -8.60
CA SER A 185 1.12 -1.78 -8.44
C SER A 185 1.96 -0.69 -9.13
N GLY A 186 3.20 -1.00 -9.51
CA GLY A 186 4.12 -0.12 -10.22
C GLY A 186 3.87 0.03 -11.73
N THR A 187 2.67 -0.24 -12.24
CA THR A 187 2.39 -0.34 -13.70
C THR A 187 2.65 0.92 -14.52
N ARG A 188 2.75 2.10 -13.88
CA ARG A 188 3.16 3.36 -14.53
C ARG A 188 4.66 3.46 -14.80
N LYS A 189 5.50 2.68 -14.11
CA LYS A 189 6.94 2.64 -14.41
C LYS A 189 7.10 1.89 -15.74
N ASN A 190 7.62 2.57 -16.76
CA ASN A 190 7.93 1.94 -18.04
C ASN A 190 9.05 0.90 -17.86
N MET A 191 8.65 -0.34 -17.60
CA MET A 191 9.52 -1.50 -17.52
C MET A 191 9.44 -2.23 -18.87
N SER A 192 10.38 -2.00 -19.77
CA SER A 192 10.43 -2.73 -21.05
C SER A 192 10.63 -4.21 -20.79
N GLY A 193 9.84 -5.08 -21.43
CA GLY A 193 9.98 -6.54 -21.32
C GLY A 193 9.38 -7.19 -20.06
N PHE A 194 9.10 -6.43 -18.99
CA PHE A 194 8.61 -6.98 -17.72
C PHE A 194 7.18 -6.55 -17.38
N SER A 195 6.41 -7.47 -16.79
CA SER A 195 5.06 -7.20 -16.30
C SER A 195 5.05 -6.82 -14.81
N HIS A 196 6.06 -7.25 -14.05
CA HIS A 196 6.19 -6.99 -12.62
C HIS A 196 7.50 -6.29 -12.27
N CYS A 197 7.48 -5.37 -11.30
CA CYS A 197 8.70 -4.75 -10.81
C CYS A 197 9.49 -5.67 -9.85
N GLY A 198 8.81 -6.60 -9.17
CA GLY A 198 9.42 -7.51 -8.18
C GLY A 198 9.75 -6.90 -6.82
N ALA A 199 9.50 -5.60 -6.63
CA ALA A 199 9.90 -4.85 -5.45
C ALA A 199 8.76 -4.05 -4.78
N CYS A 200 7.53 -4.11 -5.29
CA CYS A 200 6.36 -3.50 -4.62
C CYS A 200 5.61 -4.53 -3.77
N ASN A 201 4.81 -4.08 -2.79
CA ASN A 201 4.07 -4.94 -1.86
C ASN A 201 3.27 -6.03 -2.59
N GLN A 202 2.57 -5.67 -3.68
CA GLN A 202 1.78 -6.66 -4.45
C GLN A 202 2.63 -7.67 -5.22
N CYS A 203 3.89 -7.35 -5.57
CA CYS A 203 4.82 -8.31 -6.17
C CYS A 203 5.40 -9.23 -5.09
N ILE A 204 5.80 -8.67 -3.94
CA ILE A 204 6.30 -9.44 -2.79
C ILE A 204 5.24 -10.44 -2.35
N ASP A 205 4.01 -9.99 -2.13
CA ASP A 205 2.89 -10.83 -1.71
C ASP A 205 2.55 -11.94 -2.73
N ARG A 206 2.64 -11.64 -4.03
CA ARG A 206 2.51 -12.65 -5.09
C ARG A 206 3.61 -13.71 -5.02
N ILE A 207 4.88 -13.29 -4.89
CA ILE A 207 6.03 -14.21 -4.79
C ILE A 207 5.88 -15.11 -3.56
N TYR A 208 5.54 -14.54 -2.41
CA TYR A 208 5.27 -15.34 -1.20
C TYR A 208 4.11 -16.32 -1.40
N ALA A 209 3.02 -15.88 -2.01
CA ALA A 209 1.86 -16.73 -2.26
C ALA A 209 2.17 -17.92 -3.20
N THR A 210 2.96 -17.71 -4.26
CA THR A 210 3.31 -18.79 -5.20
C THR A 210 4.26 -19.80 -4.57
N TYR A 211 5.20 -19.35 -3.73
CA TYR A 211 6.02 -20.23 -2.91
C TYR A 211 5.22 -20.99 -1.84
N ALA A 212 4.26 -20.34 -1.18
CA ALA A 212 3.41 -20.99 -0.17
C ALA A 212 2.51 -22.08 -0.78
N ALA A 213 1.98 -21.82 -1.99
CA ALA A 213 1.16 -22.76 -2.76
C ALA A 213 1.99 -23.81 -3.52
N GLU A 214 3.32 -23.68 -3.52
CA GLU A 214 4.27 -24.60 -4.16
C GLU A 214 4.13 -24.65 -5.69
N VAL A 215 3.92 -23.49 -6.29
CA VAL A 215 3.71 -23.30 -7.73
C VAL A 215 4.60 -22.22 -8.32
N GLU A 216 5.66 -21.83 -7.62
CA GLU A 216 6.63 -20.79 -8.02
C GLU A 216 7.18 -20.98 -9.44
N LYS A 217 7.29 -22.22 -9.93
CA LYS A 217 7.72 -22.55 -11.30
C LYS A 217 6.79 -21.99 -12.40
N TYR A 218 5.53 -21.70 -12.09
CA TYR A 218 4.57 -21.09 -13.02
C TYR A 218 4.62 -19.55 -12.99
N ASP A 219 5.40 -18.98 -12.09
CA ASP A 219 5.54 -17.53 -11.89
C ASP A 219 6.97 -17.03 -12.23
N ASP A 220 7.96 -17.93 -12.29
CA ASP A 220 9.38 -17.63 -12.55
C ASP A 220 9.73 -17.63 -14.07
N ASN A 221 8.81 -17.19 -14.93
CA ASN A 221 9.00 -17.14 -16.39
C ASN A 221 9.68 -15.82 -16.87
N GLY A 222 10.55 -15.23 -16.04
CA GLY A 222 11.23 -13.97 -16.36
C GLY A 222 10.32 -12.73 -16.39
N ILE A 223 9.16 -12.78 -15.73
CA ILE A 223 8.17 -11.69 -15.73
C ILE A 223 8.53 -10.52 -14.81
N TYR A 224 9.48 -10.75 -13.89
CA TYR A 224 9.95 -9.80 -12.88
C TYR A 224 11.20 -9.06 -13.35
N ARG A 225 11.18 -7.73 -13.24
CA ARG A 225 12.36 -6.89 -13.50
C ARG A 225 13.48 -7.11 -12.49
N PHE A 226 13.11 -7.32 -11.23
CA PHE A 226 14.01 -7.51 -10.10
C PHE A 226 13.53 -8.70 -9.27
N SER A 227 14.44 -9.50 -8.73
CA SER A 227 14.12 -10.60 -7.82
C SER A 227 14.89 -10.47 -6.52
N PHE A 228 14.22 -10.12 -5.42
CA PHE A 228 14.83 -10.06 -4.09
C PHE A 228 15.38 -11.41 -3.60
N LEU A 229 15.00 -12.52 -4.25
CA LEU A 229 15.51 -13.86 -3.94
C LEU A 229 16.85 -14.17 -4.62
N LYS A 230 17.13 -13.52 -5.76
CA LYS A 230 18.27 -13.83 -6.63
C LYS A 230 19.30 -12.70 -6.67
N GLU A 231 18.88 -11.47 -6.43
CA GLU A 231 19.70 -10.26 -6.55
C GLU A 231 20.01 -9.64 -5.18
N ASP A 232 21.03 -8.78 -5.13
CA ASP A 232 21.42 -8.08 -3.91
C ASP A 232 20.45 -6.94 -3.57
N LEU A 233 20.19 -6.75 -2.28
CA LEU A 233 19.33 -5.68 -1.76
C LEU A 233 20.15 -4.43 -1.47
N GLU A 234 20.24 -3.55 -2.46
CA GLU A 234 20.97 -2.27 -2.33
C GLU A 234 20.06 -1.14 -1.81
N GLU A 235 18.76 -1.20 -2.11
CA GLU A 235 17.79 -0.14 -1.85
C GLU A 235 17.24 -0.20 -0.41
N PRO A 236 17.54 0.79 0.48
CA PRO A 236 17.11 0.75 1.88
C PRO A 236 15.58 0.68 2.05
N HIS A 237 14.84 1.34 1.14
CA HIS A 237 13.38 1.32 1.17
C HIS A 237 12.81 -0.09 0.92
N LEU A 238 13.44 -0.88 0.04
CA LEU A 238 13.02 -2.26 -0.23
C LEU A 238 13.31 -3.18 0.96
N ILE A 239 14.48 -3.01 1.60
CA ILE A 239 14.82 -3.75 2.82
C ILE A 239 13.80 -3.46 3.92
N LYS A 240 13.45 -2.18 4.13
CA LYS A 240 12.41 -1.78 5.08
C LYS A 240 11.07 -2.44 4.74
N LEU A 241 10.64 -2.38 3.48
CA LEU A 241 9.39 -2.96 3.04
C LEU A 241 9.31 -4.49 3.25
N LEU A 242 10.39 -5.23 2.94
CA LEU A 242 10.45 -6.67 3.17
C LEU A 242 10.41 -7.00 4.67
N ASN A 243 11.08 -6.21 5.51
CA ASN A 243 11.02 -6.37 6.97
C ASN A 243 9.61 -6.09 7.51
N GLU A 244 8.94 -5.03 7.05
CA GLU A 244 7.58 -4.67 7.46
C GLU A 244 6.58 -5.76 7.07
N TYR A 245 6.66 -6.28 5.85
CA TYR A 245 5.80 -7.35 5.37
C TYR A 245 5.93 -8.63 6.22
N ILE A 246 7.16 -9.04 6.55
CA ILE A 246 7.41 -10.21 7.41
C ILE A 246 7.04 -9.91 8.87
N ARG A 247 7.29 -8.69 9.35
CA ARG A 247 6.91 -8.24 10.70
C ARG A 247 5.40 -8.35 10.90
N LEU A 248 4.60 -7.87 9.94
CA LEU A 248 3.14 -7.97 10.03
C LEU A 248 2.69 -9.44 10.17
N ALA A 249 3.23 -10.32 9.32
CA ALA A 249 2.95 -11.76 9.40
C ALA A 249 3.39 -12.34 10.76
N HIS A 250 4.58 -12.00 11.24
CA HIS A 250 5.09 -12.43 12.55
C HIS A 250 4.16 -11.96 13.68
N THR A 251 3.72 -10.72 13.67
CA THR A 251 2.77 -10.17 14.65
C THR A 251 1.46 -10.95 14.65
N PHE A 252 0.87 -11.24 13.48
CA PHE A 252 -0.32 -12.09 13.41
C PHE A 252 -0.06 -13.48 14.00
N LYS A 253 1.11 -14.07 13.76
CA LYS A 253 1.49 -15.39 14.27
C LYS A 253 1.77 -15.44 15.77
N CYS A 254 2.14 -14.35 16.40
CA CYS A 254 2.48 -14.34 17.83
C CYS A 254 1.34 -13.86 18.72
N GLN A 255 0.34 -13.18 18.18
CA GLN A 255 -0.79 -12.66 18.94
C GLN A 255 -1.92 -13.68 19.09
N ASP A 256 -2.60 -13.62 20.25
CA ASP A 256 -3.93 -14.18 20.45
C ASP A 256 -5.02 -13.23 19.91
N ILE A 257 -6.28 -13.67 19.94
CA ILE A 257 -7.40 -12.92 19.37
C ILE A 257 -7.67 -11.61 20.12
N GLU A 258 -7.48 -11.60 21.46
CA GLU A 258 -7.68 -10.41 22.29
C GLU A 258 -6.62 -9.34 21.98
N SER A 259 -5.35 -9.73 21.94
CA SER A 259 -4.23 -8.85 21.59
C SER A 259 -4.33 -8.35 20.15
N PHE A 260 -4.79 -9.20 19.24
CA PHE A 260 -5.06 -8.80 17.85
C PHE A 260 -6.12 -7.71 17.78
N TYR A 261 -7.24 -7.89 18.48
CA TYR A 261 -8.34 -6.93 18.51
C TYR A 261 -7.90 -5.61 19.15
N LEU A 262 -7.31 -5.65 20.35
CA LEU A 262 -6.88 -4.44 21.07
C LEU A 262 -5.83 -3.63 20.29
N GLY A 263 -4.93 -4.31 19.57
CA GLY A 263 -3.92 -3.64 18.75
C GLY A 263 -4.44 -3.04 17.44
N ARG A 264 -5.66 -3.37 17.02
CA ARG A 264 -6.24 -3.01 15.70
C ARG A 264 -7.73 -2.69 15.78
N GLU A 265 -8.19 -2.21 16.93
CA GLU A 265 -9.60 -2.05 17.23
C GLU A 265 -10.29 -1.18 16.17
N MET A 266 -9.67 -0.06 15.81
CA MET A 266 -10.21 0.87 14.83
C MET A 266 -10.37 0.25 13.44
N GLU A 267 -9.37 -0.49 12.97
CA GLU A 267 -9.40 -1.16 11.66
C GLU A 267 -10.40 -2.31 11.62
N VAL A 268 -10.46 -3.08 12.69
CA VAL A 268 -11.33 -4.26 12.79
C VAL A 268 -12.79 -3.83 12.90
N LEU A 269 -13.12 -2.88 13.78
CA LEU A 269 -14.48 -2.38 13.96
C LEU A 269 -15.03 -1.75 12.67
N ASP A 270 -14.22 -0.93 11.98
CA ASP A 270 -14.60 -0.31 10.69
C ASP A 270 -14.98 -1.36 9.63
N ALA A 271 -14.36 -2.55 9.67
CA ALA A 271 -14.65 -3.65 8.76
C ALA A 271 -15.87 -4.48 9.21
N VAL A 272 -15.89 -4.87 10.49
CA VAL A 272 -16.88 -5.74 11.13
C VAL A 272 -18.29 -5.16 11.04
N GLU A 273 -18.44 -3.84 11.21
CA GLU A 273 -19.72 -3.13 11.10
C GLU A 273 -20.43 -3.40 9.76
N PHE A 274 -19.67 -3.59 8.68
CA PHE A 274 -20.20 -3.76 7.32
C PHE A 274 -20.01 -5.17 6.75
N MET A 275 -19.47 -6.10 7.53
CA MET A 275 -19.33 -7.50 7.13
C MET A 275 -20.64 -8.27 7.31
N LYS A 276 -20.88 -9.25 6.42
CA LYS A 276 -22.00 -10.20 6.57
C LYS A 276 -21.78 -11.06 7.82
N GLY A 277 -22.86 -11.36 8.54
CA GLY A 277 -22.85 -12.15 9.78
C GLY A 277 -23.62 -11.44 10.90
N GLU A 278 -24.17 -12.19 11.84
CA GLU A 278 -24.99 -11.63 12.93
C GLU A 278 -24.15 -11.21 14.13
N ARG A 279 -23.16 -12.02 14.53
CA ARG A 279 -22.32 -11.75 15.71
C ARG A 279 -21.00 -11.14 15.30
N ASP A 280 -20.62 -10.06 15.97
CA ASP A 280 -19.34 -9.39 15.72
C ASP A 280 -18.15 -10.25 16.13
N GLU A 281 -18.30 -11.05 17.19
CA GLU A 281 -17.30 -12.05 17.61
C GLU A 281 -16.90 -13.00 16.47
N ASP A 282 -17.89 -13.55 15.73
CA ASP A 282 -17.63 -14.47 14.61
C ASP A 282 -16.89 -13.77 13.46
N LYS A 283 -17.22 -12.50 13.20
CA LYS A 283 -16.58 -11.71 12.14
C LYS A 283 -15.13 -11.38 12.52
N ILE A 284 -14.89 -11.00 13.78
CA ILE A 284 -13.55 -10.74 14.33
C ILE A 284 -12.72 -12.02 14.25
N GLU A 285 -13.27 -13.16 14.68
CA GLU A 285 -12.61 -14.47 14.59
C GLU A 285 -12.28 -14.84 13.14
N ALA A 286 -13.18 -14.55 12.19
CA ALA A 286 -12.93 -14.81 10.78
C ALA A 286 -11.77 -13.96 10.20
N ILE A 287 -11.70 -12.67 10.56
CA ILE A 287 -10.57 -11.81 10.18
C ILE A 287 -9.28 -12.33 10.82
N PHE A 288 -9.30 -12.60 12.13
CA PHE A 288 -8.14 -13.11 12.86
C PHE A 288 -7.63 -14.42 12.27
N THR A 289 -8.54 -15.37 12.00
CA THR A 289 -8.23 -16.65 11.37
C THR A 289 -7.57 -16.47 10.00
N MET A 290 -8.07 -15.55 9.17
CA MET A 290 -7.43 -15.23 7.88
C MET A 290 -6.02 -14.66 8.07
N CYS A 291 -5.81 -13.76 9.04
CA CYS A 291 -4.50 -13.18 9.35
C CYS A 291 -3.50 -14.24 9.84
N ARG A 292 -3.93 -15.16 10.72
CA ARG A 292 -3.16 -16.32 11.18
C ARG A 292 -2.74 -17.21 10.01
N LYS A 293 -3.71 -17.57 9.17
CA LYS A 293 -3.48 -18.37 7.97
C LYS A 293 -2.49 -17.70 7.02
N HIS A 294 -2.62 -16.40 6.79
CA HIS A 294 -1.67 -15.64 5.99
C HIS A 294 -0.26 -15.75 6.57
N ALA A 295 -0.09 -15.55 7.87
CA ALA A 295 1.21 -15.65 8.53
C ALA A 295 1.86 -17.04 8.40
N ASP A 296 1.09 -18.11 8.58
CA ASP A 296 1.59 -19.47 8.41
C ASP A 296 2.01 -19.75 6.95
N GLN A 297 1.29 -19.19 5.98
CA GLN A 297 1.66 -19.25 4.57
C GLN A 297 2.95 -18.46 4.27
N ILE A 298 3.14 -17.29 4.88
CA ILE A 298 4.39 -16.50 4.74
C ILE A 298 5.58 -17.24 5.34
N GLU A 299 5.43 -17.86 6.50
CA GLU A 299 6.48 -18.68 7.11
C GLU A 299 6.82 -19.89 6.24
N LYS A 300 5.80 -20.62 5.75
CA LYS A 300 5.98 -21.75 4.83
C LYS A 300 6.76 -21.33 3.58
N ALA A 301 6.38 -20.22 2.97
CA ALA A 301 7.06 -19.67 1.79
C ALA A 301 8.50 -19.27 2.10
N GLY A 302 8.76 -18.56 3.20
CA GLY A 302 10.10 -18.16 3.62
C GLY A 302 11.03 -19.36 3.84
N ASN A 303 10.53 -20.43 4.47
CA ASN A 303 11.29 -21.68 4.65
C ASN A 303 11.63 -22.35 3.31
N ARG A 304 10.69 -22.37 2.35
CA ARG A 304 10.94 -22.90 1.01
C ARG A 304 11.96 -22.07 0.22
N MET A 305 11.81 -20.75 0.24
CA MET A 305 12.76 -19.82 -0.38
C MET A 305 14.17 -20.05 0.17
N ARG A 306 14.31 -20.16 1.50
CA ARG A 306 15.60 -20.44 2.15
C ARG A 306 16.20 -21.77 1.72
N LYS A 307 15.39 -22.83 1.67
CA LYS A 307 15.85 -24.14 1.19
C LYS A 307 16.39 -24.09 -0.25
N GLN A 308 15.79 -23.26 -1.11
CA GLN A 308 16.17 -23.14 -2.51
C GLN A 308 17.38 -22.23 -2.76
N TYR A 309 17.49 -21.10 -2.03
CA TYR A 309 18.46 -20.04 -2.36
C TYR A 309 19.49 -19.74 -1.26
N ASP A 310 19.35 -20.31 -0.06
CA ASP A 310 20.22 -20.11 1.11
C ASP A 310 20.51 -21.47 1.78
N SER A 311 20.77 -22.48 0.96
CA SER A 311 21.21 -23.79 1.44
C SER A 311 22.66 -23.73 1.94
N ILE A 312 23.06 -24.71 2.77
CA ILE A 312 24.41 -24.78 3.35
C ILE A 312 25.55 -24.85 2.32
N PHE A 313 25.25 -25.13 1.05
CA PHE A 313 26.25 -25.22 -0.03
C PHE A 313 26.29 -23.97 -0.91
N ILE A 314 25.42 -22.98 -0.67
CA ILE A 314 25.40 -21.72 -1.42
C ILE A 314 26.32 -20.73 -0.69
N PRO A 315 27.23 -20.03 -1.41
CA PRO A 315 28.09 -19.02 -0.79
C PRO A 315 27.28 -17.94 -0.08
N ASN A 316 27.75 -17.51 1.10
CA ASN A 316 27.11 -16.44 1.85
C ASN A 316 27.16 -15.13 1.05
N ARG A 317 25.99 -14.52 0.84
CA ARG A 317 25.83 -13.26 0.11
C ARG A 317 25.35 -12.19 1.09
N PRO A 318 26.23 -11.31 1.60
CA PRO A 318 25.93 -10.42 2.73
C PRO A 318 24.81 -9.41 2.43
N LEU A 319 24.61 -9.05 1.16
CA LEU A 319 23.55 -8.15 0.71
C LEU A 319 22.27 -8.89 0.26
N SER A 320 22.21 -10.22 0.41
CA SER A 320 21.03 -10.98 0.02
C SER A 320 19.85 -10.73 0.97
N PHE A 321 18.64 -11.01 0.48
CA PHE A 321 17.44 -11.09 1.31
C PHE A 321 17.60 -12.02 2.52
N PHE A 322 18.26 -13.16 2.34
CA PHE A 322 18.46 -14.14 3.40
C PHE A 322 19.38 -13.62 4.50
N SER A 323 20.44 -12.87 4.15
CA SER A 323 21.34 -12.28 5.15
C SER A 323 20.73 -11.04 5.81
N LEU A 324 20.21 -10.10 5.02
CA LEU A 324 19.77 -8.79 5.52
C LEU A 324 18.39 -8.80 6.18
N VAL A 325 17.48 -9.66 5.72
CA VAL A 325 16.10 -9.69 6.24
C VAL A 325 15.92 -10.91 7.14
N LEU A 326 16.05 -12.13 6.60
CA LEU A 326 15.82 -13.36 7.37
C LEU A 326 16.90 -13.66 8.41
N GLY A 327 18.15 -13.28 8.15
CA GLY A 327 19.31 -13.53 9.00
C GLY A 327 19.37 -12.58 10.18
N LYS A 328 19.22 -11.27 9.93
CA LYS A 328 19.20 -10.25 10.99
C LYS A 328 17.96 -10.30 11.87
N LYS A 329 16.84 -10.83 11.35
CA LYS A 329 15.56 -10.94 12.06
C LYS A 329 15.10 -9.62 12.68
N GLU A 330 15.35 -8.49 12.01
CA GLU A 330 14.95 -7.17 12.52
C GLU A 330 13.42 -7.11 12.72
N TYR A 331 12.65 -7.84 11.92
CA TYR A 331 11.21 -8.03 12.07
C TYR A 331 10.74 -8.67 13.39
N GLN A 332 11.62 -9.33 14.16
CA GLN A 332 11.29 -9.92 15.47
C GLN A 332 11.51 -8.97 16.65
N LYS A 333 12.36 -7.96 16.48
CA LYS A 333 12.53 -6.92 17.49
C LYS A 333 11.21 -6.15 17.58
N GLU A 334 10.81 -5.64 18.74
CA GLU A 334 9.80 -4.58 18.71
C GLU A 334 10.27 -3.51 17.72
N PRO A 335 9.38 -2.91 16.92
CA PRO A 335 9.76 -1.66 16.26
C PRO A 335 10.42 -0.84 17.35
N GLU A 336 11.61 -0.27 17.09
CA GLU A 336 12.03 0.82 17.96
C GLU A 336 10.79 1.71 18.02
N GLU A 337 10.25 1.92 19.23
CA GLU A 337 9.45 3.11 19.43
C GLU A 337 10.41 4.17 18.90
N ILE A 338 10.20 4.62 17.66
CA ILE A 338 10.36 6.02 17.39
C ILE A 338 9.55 6.57 18.53
N SER A 339 10.25 7.08 19.54
CA SER A 339 9.65 7.33 20.85
C SER A 339 8.33 8.03 20.56
N LYS A 340 7.33 7.94 21.43
CA LYS A 340 6.13 8.79 21.26
C LYS A 340 6.46 10.31 21.13
N GLU A 341 7.74 10.69 21.14
CA GLU A 341 8.39 11.94 20.77
C GLU A 341 8.86 12.03 19.29
N ALA A 342 8.56 11.08 18.39
CA ALA A 342 8.27 11.41 17.00
C ALA A 342 7.01 12.25 17.05
N MET A 343 7.24 13.52 17.35
CA MET A 343 6.24 14.54 17.51
C MET A 343 5.21 14.35 16.42
N VAL A 344 3.96 14.25 16.82
CA VAL A 344 2.90 15.00 16.15
C VAL A 344 3.49 16.38 15.93
N ARG A 345 4.12 16.61 14.77
CA ARG A 345 4.81 17.85 14.50
C ARG A 345 3.69 18.88 14.44
N GLN A 346 3.51 19.59 15.53
CA GLN A 346 2.44 20.57 15.64
C GLN A 346 2.75 21.68 14.63
N GLU A 347 1.73 22.15 13.92
CA GLU A 347 1.86 23.41 13.20
C GLU A 347 2.19 24.51 14.22
N ILE A 348 3.26 25.25 13.98
CA ILE A 348 3.65 26.33 14.88
C ILE A 348 2.66 27.49 14.71
N PRO A 349 1.93 27.93 15.76
CA PRO A 349 1.22 29.20 15.67
C PRO A 349 2.25 30.31 15.42
N ILE A 350 2.04 31.18 14.42
CA ILE A 350 3.01 32.22 14.02
C ILE A 350 3.53 33.04 15.22
N ARG A 351 2.67 33.30 16.23
CA ARG A 351 3.01 34.02 17.46
C ARG A 351 4.09 33.33 18.32
N ARG A 352 4.27 32.01 18.21
CA ARG A 352 5.28 31.22 18.93
C ARG A 352 6.58 31.01 18.15
N LEU A 353 6.59 31.31 16.85
CA LEU A 353 7.72 31.04 15.96
C LEU A 353 9.03 31.70 16.44
N LYS A 354 8.94 32.95 16.91
CA LYS A 354 10.10 33.71 17.41
C LYS A 354 10.70 33.08 18.68
N ALA A 355 9.84 32.66 19.62
CA ALA A 355 10.28 32.02 20.86
C ALA A 355 10.97 30.67 20.60
N ILE A 356 10.37 29.85 19.72
CA ILE A 356 10.92 28.56 19.30
C ILE A 356 12.28 28.75 18.61
N LEU A 357 12.41 29.77 17.76
CA LEU A 357 13.67 30.09 17.11
C LEU A 357 14.77 30.43 18.14
N ILE A 358 14.47 31.25 19.15
CA ILE A 358 15.43 31.61 20.22
C ILE A 358 15.87 30.37 21.01
N GLU A 359 14.93 29.50 21.39
CA GLU A 359 15.21 28.28 22.14
C GLU A 359 16.13 27.33 21.36
N ASN A 360 15.83 27.09 20.09
CA ASN A 360 16.62 26.19 19.25
C ASN A 360 18.01 26.76 18.93
N LEU A 361 18.16 28.07 18.81
CA LEU A 361 19.49 28.69 18.69
C LEU A 361 20.33 28.51 19.96
N LYS A 362 19.72 28.60 21.15
CA LYS A 362 20.41 28.34 22.43
C LYS A 362 20.87 26.88 22.53
N GLU A 363 20.01 25.94 22.14
CA GLU A 363 20.37 24.51 22.08
C GLU A 363 21.56 24.25 21.13
N LEU A 364 21.52 24.83 19.93
CA LEU A 364 22.58 24.67 18.94
C LEU A 364 23.92 25.27 19.39
N ILE A 365 23.90 26.37 20.13
CA ILE A 365 25.10 26.94 20.77
C ILE A 365 25.62 26.01 21.86
N ALA A 366 24.76 25.53 22.75
CA ALA A 366 25.15 24.61 23.83
C ALA A 366 25.73 23.29 23.28
N ALA A 367 25.22 22.81 22.15
CA ALA A 367 25.70 21.62 21.45
C ALA A 367 26.97 21.87 20.60
N GLY A 368 27.54 23.08 20.61
CA GLY A 368 28.72 23.42 19.82
C GLY A 368 28.52 23.33 18.32
N ARG A 369 27.28 23.51 17.82
CA ARG A 369 26.95 23.53 16.39
C ARG A 369 27.01 24.94 15.79
N ILE A 370 27.02 25.96 16.65
CA ILE A 370 27.26 27.37 16.31
C ILE A 370 28.51 27.80 17.08
N THR A 371 29.66 27.79 16.41
CA THR A 371 30.98 27.94 17.05
C THR A 371 31.74 29.19 16.64
N GLU A 372 31.34 29.85 15.56
CA GLU A 372 31.92 31.11 15.08
C GLU A 372 30.82 32.14 14.79
N GLY A 373 31.22 33.40 14.56
CA GLY A 373 30.30 34.52 14.29
C GLY A 373 29.59 34.37 12.95
N MET A 374 28.68 33.40 12.88
CA MET A 374 27.82 33.14 11.74
C MET A 374 26.81 34.28 11.64
N ASN A 375 26.84 35.01 10.52
CA ASN A 375 25.92 36.09 10.25
C ASN A 375 24.88 35.64 9.21
N GLU A 376 23.66 36.12 9.35
CA GLU A 376 22.60 35.91 8.37
C GLU A 376 22.67 37.00 7.30
N THR A 377 22.86 36.65 6.03
CA THR A 377 22.81 37.60 4.91
C THR A 377 21.89 37.11 3.79
N LYS A 378 21.37 38.04 2.97
CA LYS A 378 20.49 37.68 1.84
C LYS A 378 21.16 36.75 0.82
N ARG A 379 22.49 36.86 0.65
CA ARG A 379 23.27 36.06 -0.30
C ARG A 379 23.73 34.73 0.32
N GLU A 380 23.97 34.72 1.62
CA GLU A 380 24.46 33.56 2.36
C GLU A 380 23.71 33.41 3.69
N PRO A 381 22.58 32.69 3.67
CA PRO A 381 21.69 32.59 4.83
C PRO A 381 22.12 31.46 5.76
N VAL A 382 23.28 31.61 6.40
CA VAL A 382 23.97 30.53 7.14
C VAL A 382 23.18 30.09 8.38
N LEU A 383 22.72 31.02 9.21
CA LEU A 383 22.06 30.70 10.48
C LEU A 383 20.70 30.03 10.24
N SER A 384 19.90 30.56 9.33
CA SER A 384 18.60 30.00 8.95
C SER A 384 18.75 28.60 8.34
N LYS A 385 19.75 28.37 7.48
CA LYS A 385 20.08 27.02 6.95
C LYS A 385 20.46 26.00 8.02
N ILE A 386 20.98 26.43 9.17
CA ILE A 386 21.35 25.53 10.28
C ILE A 386 20.15 25.29 11.22
N VAL A 387 19.47 26.36 11.63
CA VAL A 387 18.40 26.26 12.63
C VAL A 387 17.07 25.78 12.04
N THR A 388 16.76 26.08 10.77
CA THR A 388 15.50 25.65 10.15
C THR A 388 15.39 24.11 10.09
N PRO A 389 16.37 23.35 9.58
CA PRO A 389 16.32 21.89 9.61
C PRO A 389 16.27 21.31 11.02
N TYR A 390 16.83 22.02 12.01
CA TYR A 390 16.79 21.62 13.41
C TYR A 390 15.39 21.79 14.01
N ILE A 391 14.71 22.90 13.70
CA ILE A 391 13.30 23.13 14.07
C ILE A 391 12.38 22.14 13.34
N GLU A 392 12.66 21.78 12.09
CA GLU A 392 11.87 20.81 11.31
C GLU A 392 11.95 19.37 11.85
N ARG A 393 12.95 19.05 12.68
CA ARG A 393 12.95 17.80 13.44
C ARG A 393 11.79 17.79 14.46
N LYS A 394 11.43 18.97 14.97
CA LYS A 394 10.41 19.17 16.02
C LYS A 394 9.02 19.62 15.54
N TYR A 395 8.93 20.32 14.42
CA TYR A 395 7.69 20.98 13.98
C TYR A 395 7.48 20.96 12.46
N ILE A 396 6.23 21.17 12.01
CA ILE A 396 5.93 21.41 10.58
C ILE A 396 6.08 22.90 10.31
N LEU A 397 6.98 23.26 9.38
CA LEU A 397 7.16 24.63 8.93
C LEU A 397 6.62 24.82 7.51
N THR A 398 5.65 25.70 7.37
CA THR A 398 5.19 26.20 6.06
C THR A 398 6.28 27.05 5.38
N PRO A 399 6.24 27.21 4.05
CA PRO A 399 7.18 28.09 3.33
C PRO A 399 7.21 29.52 3.88
N SER A 400 6.06 30.05 4.33
CA SER A 400 5.95 31.38 4.94
C SER A 400 6.68 31.49 6.29
N GLN A 401 6.62 30.44 7.12
CA GLN A 401 7.33 30.41 8.41
C GLN A 401 8.84 30.29 8.23
N LYS A 402 9.31 29.52 7.24
CA LYS A 402 10.74 29.46 6.89
C LYS A 402 11.27 30.83 6.46
N HIS A 403 10.50 31.54 5.63
CA HIS A 403 10.82 32.91 5.24
C HIS A 403 10.83 33.85 6.46
N THR A 404 9.88 33.71 7.37
CA THR A 404 9.80 34.53 8.60
C THR A 404 10.98 34.30 9.54
N ILE A 405 11.43 33.05 9.73
CA ILE A 405 12.64 32.71 10.48
C ILE A 405 13.86 33.44 9.90
N GLN A 406 14.01 33.37 8.58
CA GLN A 406 15.09 34.07 7.89
C GLN A 406 15.00 35.59 8.09
N GLN A 407 13.81 36.18 8.06
CA GLN A 407 13.63 37.61 8.31
C GLN A 407 14.00 38.04 9.73
N TYR A 408 13.67 37.25 10.77
CA TYR A 408 14.06 37.58 12.14
C TYR A 408 15.58 37.68 12.32
N LEU A 409 16.31 36.80 11.64
CA LEU A 409 17.77 36.77 11.68
C LEU A 409 18.39 37.86 10.78
N LEU A 410 17.83 38.09 9.58
CA LEU A 410 18.31 39.12 8.65
C LEU A 410 18.12 40.54 9.16
N ARG A 411 17.01 40.82 9.85
CA ARG A 411 16.66 42.16 10.35
C ARG A 411 17.30 42.48 11.70
N GLY A 412 17.93 41.49 12.33
CA GLY A 412 18.51 41.62 13.66
C GLY A 412 17.47 41.65 14.78
N ASP A 413 16.25 41.15 14.53
CA ASP A 413 15.22 40.94 15.57
C ASP A 413 15.64 39.85 16.56
N ILE A 414 16.54 38.94 16.15
CA ILE A 414 17.27 38.00 16.99
C ILE A 414 18.75 38.04 16.59
N GLN A 415 19.65 38.21 17.56
CA GLN A 415 21.08 38.35 17.32
C GLN A 415 21.91 37.40 18.20
N LEU A 416 23.06 36.97 17.69
CA LEU A 416 24.07 36.25 18.46
C LEU A 416 25.12 37.23 18.97
N LYS A 417 25.20 37.42 20.29
CA LYS A 417 26.18 38.31 20.93
C LYS A 417 27.33 37.50 21.52
N LYS A 418 28.57 37.84 21.15
CA LYS A 418 29.77 37.18 21.68
C LYS A 418 30.01 37.57 23.14
N GLN A 419 30.26 36.58 24.00
CA GLN A 419 30.63 36.75 25.41
C GLN A 419 31.85 35.88 25.78
N LYS A 420 32.44 36.09 26.96
CA LYS A 420 33.55 35.23 27.45
C LYS A 420 33.01 33.81 27.65
N GLY A 421 33.39 32.90 26.75
CA GLY A 421 32.97 31.48 26.78
C GLY A 421 31.99 31.05 25.68
N GLY A 422 31.56 31.92 24.76
CA GLY A 422 30.70 31.54 23.63
C GLY A 422 29.80 32.65 23.11
N PHE A 423 28.68 32.27 22.47
CA PHE A 423 27.65 33.19 21.99
C PHE A 423 26.40 33.10 22.85
N THR A 424 25.65 34.19 22.97
CA THR A 424 24.32 34.20 23.59
C THR A 424 23.29 34.77 22.62
N VAL A 425 22.07 34.22 22.65
CA VAL A 425 20.95 34.70 21.82
C VAL A 425 20.29 35.88 22.52
N VAL A 426 20.25 37.03 21.85
CA VAL A 426 19.61 38.26 22.33
C VAL A 426 18.40 38.55 21.45
N ASP A 427 17.24 38.76 22.06
CA ASP A 427 16.09 39.29 21.34
C ASP A 427 16.33 40.79 21.09
N GLY A 428 16.38 41.17 19.82
CA GLY A 428 16.67 42.52 19.34
C GLY A 428 15.53 43.52 19.53
N TYR A 429 14.44 43.16 20.23
CA TYR A 429 13.39 44.09 20.60
C TYR A 429 13.91 45.12 21.62
N ILE A 430 14.62 46.14 21.11
CA ILE A 430 14.81 47.40 21.81
C ILE A 430 13.40 48.00 21.93
N ARG A 431 12.82 47.98 23.14
CA ARG A 431 11.72 48.90 23.47
C ARG A 431 12.20 50.31 23.11
N ARG A 432 11.57 50.94 22.13
CA ARG A 432 11.48 52.40 22.15
C ARG A 432 10.53 52.80 23.27
#